data_AF-A0A6P0XBK3-F1
#
_entry.id   AF-A0A6P0XBK3-F1
#
_cell.length_a   1.000
_cell.length_b   1.000
_cell.length_c   1.000
_cell.angle_alpha   90.00
_cell.angle_beta   90.00
_cell.angle_gamma   90.00
#
_symmetry.space_group_name_H-M   'P 1'
#
loop_
_entity.id
_entity.type
_entity.pdbx_description
1 polymer ?
#
loop_
_entity_poly.entity_id
_entity_poly.type
_entity_poly.pdbx_seq_one_letter_code
_entity_poly.pdbx_strand_id
1 'polypeptide(L)'
;LRHCIFQCLSTAAKEKRQFTRITEAYLESNTIIALQEDRFLETENGWLKMNLAISKNSVDTSSYISELCQQKNKDYEQYYPLVKVLSDRNSINNTRLMADLEKTLYPAKITDATIPTFVIPIKPWWAQNLFDKELAEATLFGAKEELALRRELVYYRSRKPSGGLEAPGRILWYVSKDNDSENSSYIVSAIRACSRIDEIVIGKPKELYKRFRRLGIYEFKNVLQTAKNDLEREIMAIKFSDTELFSKPIELIEIQQIVEQKVSFQWPYRITPNAFSIIYNIGTSNLTEK
;
A
#
# COMPACT_ATOMS: atom_id res chain seq x y z
N LEU A 1 -17.08 3.32 -9.58
CA LEU A 1 -15.96 3.75 -10.46
C LEU A 1 -14.57 3.56 -9.87
N ARG A 2 -14.09 4.35 -8.88
CA ARG A 2 -12.71 4.23 -8.37
C ARG A 2 -12.34 2.83 -7.91
N HIS A 3 -13.31 2.18 -7.29
CA HIS A 3 -13.23 0.77 -6.95
C HIS A 3 -12.89 -0.10 -8.17
N CYS A 4 -13.62 0.05 -9.28
CA CYS A 4 -13.41 -0.67 -10.52
C CYS A 4 -12.03 -0.37 -11.13
N ILE A 5 -11.61 0.90 -11.14
CA ILE A 5 -10.26 1.29 -11.62
C ILE A 5 -9.19 0.56 -10.81
N PHE A 6 -9.30 0.58 -9.48
CA PHE A 6 -8.36 -0.12 -8.61
C PHE A 6 -8.35 -1.64 -8.87
N GLN A 7 -9.53 -2.28 -9.01
CA GLN A 7 -9.61 -3.70 -9.36
C GLN A 7 -8.94 -4.01 -10.69
N CYS A 8 -9.16 -3.19 -11.72
CA CYS A 8 -8.48 -3.35 -13.01
C CYS A 8 -6.96 -3.32 -12.85
N LEU A 9 -6.43 -2.40 -12.04
CA LEU A 9 -4.99 -2.29 -11.78
C LEU A 9 -4.45 -3.44 -10.94
N SER A 10 -5.18 -3.87 -9.90
CA SER A 10 -4.81 -5.03 -9.08
C SER A 10 -4.78 -6.32 -9.91
N THR A 11 -5.76 -6.52 -10.81
CA THR A 11 -5.78 -7.67 -11.72
C THR A 11 -4.64 -7.59 -12.73
N ALA A 12 -4.42 -6.42 -13.35
CA ALA A 12 -3.31 -6.22 -14.27
C ALA A 12 -1.96 -6.50 -13.61
N ALA A 13 -1.77 -6.08 -12.35
CA ALA A 13 -0.59 -6.38 -11.56
C ALA A 13 -0.40 -7.89 -11.32
N LYS A 14 -1.44 -8.61 -10.89
CA LYS A 14 -1.40 -10.07 -10.68
C LYS A 14 -1.03 -10.83 -11.95
N GLU A 15 -1.55 -10.38 -13.09
CA GLU A 15 -1.28 -10.93 -14.43
C GLU A 15 0.03 -10.40 -15.04
N LYS A 16 0.78 -9.55 -14.32
CA LYS A 16 2.01 -8.91 -14.79
C LYS A 16 1.86 -8.13 -16.11
N ARG A 17 0.65 -7.64 -16.41
CA ARG A 17 0.43 -6.71 -17.52
C ARG A 17 1.09 -5.38 -17.19
N GLN A 18 1.82 -4.79 -18.14
CA GLN A 18 2.58 -3.56 -17.90
C GLN A 18 1.74 -2.29 -18.11
N PHE A 19 0.61 -2.41 -18.83
CA PHE A 19 -0.23 -1.28 -19.21
C PHE A 19 -1.71 -1.61 -19.10
N THR A 20 -2.49 -0.60 -18.73
CA THR A 20 -3.96 -0.61 -18.76
C THR A 20 -4.44 0.54 -19.62
N ARG A 21 -5.32 0.26 -20.57
CA ARG A 21 -5.92 1.26 -21.45
C ARG A 21 -7.43 1.24 -21.32
N ILE A 22 -8.04 2.42 -21.20
CA ILE A 22 -9.49 2.61 -21.23
C ILE A 22 -9.81 3.31 -22.55
N THR A 23 -10.59 2.65 -23.39
CA THR A 23 -10.92 3.07 -24.75
C THR A 23 -12.34 3.62 -24.88
N GLU A 24 -13.04 3.83 -23.74
CA GLU A 24 -14.36 4.45 -23.74
C GLU A 24 -14.27 5.88 -24.30
N ALA A 25 -15.10 6.16 -25.32
CA ALA A 25 -15.08 7.43 -26.03
C ALA A 25 -15.77 8.55 -25.24
N TYR A 26 -16.77 8.20 -24.43
CA TYR A 26 -17.58 9.17 -23.69
C TYR A 26 -17.47 8.94 -22.18
N LEU A 27 -16.54 9.64 -21.56
CA LEU A 27 -16.35 9.62 -20.12
C LEU A 27 -16.99 10.85 -19.47
N GLU A 28 -17.82 10.64 -18.46
CA GLU A 28 -18.30 11.71 -17.60
C GLU A 28 -17.14 12.41 -16.88
N SER A 29 -17.31 13.69 -16.52
CA SER A 29 -16.26 14.49 -15.87
C SER A 29 -15.73 13.87 -14.57
N ASN A 30 -16.61 13.26 -13.77
CA ASN A 30 -16.20 12.55 -12.54
C ASN A 30 -15.29 11.35 -12.85
N THR A 31 -15.47 10.71 -14.01
CA THR A 31 -14.62 9.60 -14.44
C THR A 31 -13.26 10.07 -14.90
N ILE A 32 -13.21 11.13 -15.69
CA ILE A 32 -11.96 11.78 -16.11
C ILE A 32 -11.12 12.19 -14.88
N ILE A 33 -11.74 12.83 -13.90
CA ILE A 33 -11.07 13.23 -12.65
C ILE A 33 -10.50 12.00 -11.93
N ALA A 34 -11.28 10.92 -11.82
CA ALA A 34 -10.82 9.69 -11.18
C ALA A 34 -9.61 9.07 -11.92
N LEU A 35 -9.63 9.05 -13.25
CA LEU A 35 -8.51 8.55 -14.07
C LEU A 35 -7.24 9.39 -13.90
N GLN A 36 -7.37 10.71 -13.91
CA GLN A 36 -6.26 11.63 -13.69
C GLN A 36 -5.64 11.47 -12.29
N GLU A 37 -6.47 11.35 -11.26
CA GLU A 37 -6.02 11.10 -9.89
C GLU A 37 -5.32 9.75 -9.74
N ASP A 38 -5.75 8.75 -10.53
CA ASP A 38 -5.16 7.42 -10.62
C ASP A 38 -3.95 7.35 -11.58
N ARG A 39 -3.54 8.50 -12.14
CA ARG A 39 -2.37 8.70 -13.02
C ARG A 39 -2.50 8.00 -14.38
N PHE A 40 -3.70 7.92 -14.93
CA PHE A 40 -3.87 7.69 -16.36
C PHE A 40 -3.51 8.95 -17.14
N LEU A 41 -2.82 8.77 -18.25
CA LEU A 41 -2.48 9.81 -19.21
C LEU A 41 -3.46 9.75 -20.38
N GLU A 42 -3.91 10.91 -20.84
CA GLU A 42 -4.73 11.02 -22.03
C GLU A 42 -3.88 10.81 -23.29
N THR A 43 -4.37 10.00 -24.21
CA THR A 43 -3.72 9.64 -25.48
C THR A 43 -4.75 9.71 -26.61
N GLU A 44 -4.30 9.64 -27.86
CA GLU A 44 -5.21 9.60 -29.02
C GLU A 44 -6.19 8.41 -28.95
N ASN A 45 -5.74 7.29 -28.36
CA ASN A 45 -6.51 6.05 -28.25
C ASN A 45 -7.08 5.85 -26.83
N GLY A 46 -7.51 6.92 -26.16
CA GLY A 46 -8.13 6.90 -24.84
C GLY A 46 -7.14 7.13 -23.70
N TRP A 47 -7.39 6.52 -22.54
CA TRP A 47 -6.62 6.76 -21.30
C TRP A 47 -5.67 5.62 -21.01
N LEU A 48 -4.37 5.90 -20.95
CA LEU A 48 -3.31 4.91 -20.77
C LEU A 48 -2.65 5.06 -19.40
N LYS A 49 -2.49 3.95 -18.69
CA LYS A 49 -1.68 3.87 -17.46
C LYS A 49 -0.62 2.79 -17.58
N MET A 50 0.60 3.11 -17.17
CA MET A 50 1.66 2.14 -16.90
C MET A 50 1.52 1.62 -15.46
N ASN A 51 1.48 0.30 -15.31
CA ASN A 51 1.33 -0.38 -14.03
C ASN A 51 2.34 -1.54 -13.93
N LEU A 52 3.41 -1.36 -13.15
CA LEU A 52 4.53 -2.28 -13.18
C LEU A 52 4.57 -3.13 -11.91
N ALA A 53 4.29 -4.43 -12.04
CA ALA A 53 4.45 -5.41 -10.96
C ALA A 53 5.91 -5.80 -10.76
N ILE A 54 6.73 -4.84 -10.32
CA ILE A 54 8.18 -4.98 -10.14
C ILE A 54 8.64 -4.40 -8.80
N SER A 55 9.77 -4.91 -8.31
CA SER A 55 10.52 -4.38 -7.19
C SER A 55 11.98 -4.32 -7.62
N LYS A 56 12.45 -3.12 -8.01
CA LYS A 56 13.76 -2.90 -8.64
C LYS A 56 14.36 -1.58 -8.14
N ASN A 57 15.67 -1.40 -8.26
CA ASN A 57 16.30 -0.11 -8.00
C ASN A 57 15.89 0.90 -9.11
N SER A 58 16.21 2.19 -8.93
CA SER A 58 15.78 3.25 -9.83
C SER A 58 16.34 3.08 -11.24
N VAL A 59 17.60 2.66 -11.39
CA VAL A 59 18.28 2.46 -12.67
C VAL A 59 17.68 1.30 -13.47
N ASP A 60 17.39 0.18 -12.80
CA ASP A 60 16.78 -0.99 -13.43
C ASP A 60 15.31 -0.71 -13.77
N THR A 61 14.60 0.05 -12.94
CA THR A 61 13.25 0.54 -13.24
C THR A 61 13.28 1.46 -14.48
N SER A 62 14.24 2.39 -14.53
CA SER A 62 14.42 3.32 -15.65
C SER A 62 14.68 2.58 -16.97
N SER A 63 15.61 1.63 -16.94
CA SER A 63 15.95 0.80 -18.11
C SER A 63 14.75 -0.02 -18.59
N TYR A 64 14.00 -0.60 -17.65
CA TYR A 64 12.81 -1.39 -17.96
C TYR A 64 11.70 -0.53 -18.59
N ILE A 65 11.45 0.68 -18.07
CA ILE A 65 10.49 1.62 -18.66
C ILE A 65 10.94 2.01 -20.07
N SER A 66 12.23 2.31 -20.26
CA SER A 66 12.77 2.69 -21.57
C SER A 66 12.55 1.59 -22.61
N GLU A 67 12.86 0.34 -22.25
CA GLU A 67 12.64 -0.84 -23.10
C GLU A 67 11.16 -1.01 -23.46
N LEU A 68 10.26 -0.93 -22.47
CA LEU A 68 8.82 -1.06 -22.71
C LEU A 68 8.29 0.03 -23.64
N CYS A 69 8.78 1.26 -23.53
CA CYS A 69 8.35 2.36 -24.40
C CYS A 69 8.86 2.18 -25.83
N GLN A 70 10.11 1.72 -26.01
CA GLN A 70 10.70 1.50 -27.34
C GLN A 70 9.97 0.40 -28.14
N GLN A 71 9.42 -0.61 -27.47
CA GLN A 71 8.70 -1.71 -28.09
C GLN A 71 7.25 -1.36 -28.47
N LYS A 72 6.81 -0.11 -28.25
CA LYS A 72 5.41 0.31 -28.40
C LYS A 72 5.28 1.53 -29.34
N ASN A 73 4.03 1.91 -29.60
CA ASN A 73 3.73 3.07 -30.45
C ASN A 73 3.91 4.40 -29.68
N LYS A 74 3.68 5.53 -30.37
CA LYS A 74 3.92 6.88 -29.84
C LYS A 74 3.17 7.22 -28.54
N ASP A 75 2.02 6.59 -28.27
CA ASP A 75 1.26 6.84 -27.03
C ASP A 75 2.09 6.57 -25.76
N TYR A 76 3.04 5.64 -25.86
CA TYR A 76 3.84 5.17 -24.73
C TYR A 76 5.06 6.05 -24.45
N GLU A 77 5.45 6.91 -25.41
CA GLU A 77 6.58 7.84 -25.25
C GLU A 77 6.32 8.89 -24.16
N GLN A 78 5.05 9.10 -23.79
CA GLN A 78 4.65 9.98 -22.68
C GLN A 78 5.25 9.58 -21.33
N TYR A 79 5.76 8.35 -21.20
CA TYR A 79 6.43 7.86 -19.99
C TYR A 79 7.94 8.12 -19.95
N TYR A 80 8.57 8.60 -21.04
CA TYR A 80 10.01 8.94 -21.05
C TYR A 80 10.45 9.97 -20.01
N PRO A 81 9.63 10.96 -19.60
CA PRO A 81 9.98 11.83 -18.48
C PRO A 81 10.30 11.05 -17.19
N LEU A 82 9.65 9.90 -16.95
CA LEU A 82 9.92 9.07 -15.78
C LEU A 82 11.31 8.43 -15.83
N VAL A 83 11.76 8.01 -17.02
CA VAL A 83 13.12 7.45 -17.24
C VAL A 83 14.18 8.45 -16.80
N LYS A 84 14.02 9.73 -17.16
CA LYS A 84 14.96 10.80 -16.79
C LYS A 84 15.02 11.00 -15.28
N VAL A 85 13.86 11.03 -14.62
CA VAL A 85 13.77 11.21 -13.16
C VAL A 85 14.41 10.03 -12.41
N LEU A 86 14.16 8.80 -12.86
CA LEU A 86 14.69 7.59 -12.22
C LEU A 86 16.21 7.43 -12.39
N SER A 87 16.78 7.99 -13.46
CA SER A 87 18.22 8.00 -13.71
C SER A 87 18.97 9.12 -13.00
N ASP A 88 18.28 10.11 -12.42
CA ASP A 88 18.89 11.22 -11.69
C ASP A 88 19.09 10.90 -10.20
N ARG A 89 20.35 10.88 -9.75
CA ARG A 89 20.70 10.59 -8.34
C ARG A 89 20.11 11.58 -7.35
N ASN A 90 19.93 12.85 -7.72
CA ASN A 90 19.32 13.83 -6.82
C ASN A 90 17.83 13.53 -6.58
N SER A 91 17.16 13.00 -7.61
CA SER A 91 15.76 12.60 -7.53
C SER A 91 15.54 11.41 -6.59
N ILE A 92 16.46 10.44 -6.54
CA ILE A 92 16.36 9.23 -5.68
C ILE A 92 16.25 9.59 -4.19
N ASN A 93 16.94 10.64 -3.75
CA ASN A 93 16.93 11.10 -2.37
C ASN A 93 15.68 11.93 -2.02
N ASN A 94 14.88 12.32 -3.01
CA ASN A 94 13.63 13.05 -2.79
C ASN A 94 12.49 12.06 -2.50
N THR A 95 12.25 11.81 -1.22
CA THR A 95 11.22 10.88 -0.71
C THR A 95 9.83 11.13 -1.32
N ARG A 96 9.40 12.39 -1.45
CA ARG A 96 8.07 12.71 -1.99
C ARG A 96 7.98 12.38 -3.48
N LEU A 97 9.00 12.76 -4.25
CA LEU A 97 9.08 12.46 -5.67
C LEU A 97 9.08 10.95 -5.93
N MET A 98 9.87 10.18 -5.17
CA MET A 98 9.91 8.72 -5.32
C MET A 98 8.58 8.05 -4.91
N ALA A 99 7.92 8.54 -3.86
CA ALA A 99 6.60 8.04 -3.47
C ALA A 99 5.53 8.35 -4.53
N ASP A 100 5.60 9.52 -5.17
CA ASP A 100 4.74 9.89 -6.29
C ASP A 100 5.01 9.03 -7.54
N LEU A 101 6.26 8.63 -7.79
CA LEU A 101 6.60 7.68 -8.84
C LEU A 101 6.04 6.29 -8.56
N GLU A 102 6.17 5.77 -7.33
CA GLU A 102 5.55 4.49 -6.94
C GLU A 102 4.03 4.54 -7.10
N LYS A 103 3.39 5.67 -6.76
CA LYS A 103 1.95 5.88 -7.01
C LYS A 103 1.61 5.85 -8.49
N THR A 104 2.44 6.50 -9.31
CA THR A 104 2.24 6.60 -10.76
C THR A 104 2.40 5.24 -11.43
N LEU A 105 3.39 4.47 -11.01
CA LEU A 105 3.75 3.17 -11.56
C LEU A 105 3.14 1.98 -10.79
N TYR A 106 2.19 2.25 -9.88
CA TYR A 106 1.61 1.24 -8.98
C TYR A 106 1.32 -0.07 -9.72
N PRO A 107 1.80 -1.23 -9.20
CA PRO A 107 2.35 -1.43 -7.86
C PRO A 107 3.88 -1.36 -7.72
N ALA A 108 4.60 -0.72 -8.63
CA ALA A 108 6.07 -0.70 -8.61
C ALA A 108 6.67 -0.30 -7.26
N LYS A 109 7.78 -0.95 -6.89
CA LYS A 109 8.62 -0.57 -5.75
C LYS A 109 10.03 -0.19 -6.20
N ILE A 110 10.46 1.00 -5.82
CA ILE A 110 11.79 1.54 -6.08
C ILE A 110 12.66 1.28 -4.84
N THR A 111 13.49 0.25 -4.90
CA THR A 111 14.09 -0.38 -3.70
C THR A 111 15.21 0.44 -3.06
N ASP A 112 15.85 1.31 -3.83
CA ASP A 112 16.91 2.23 -3.40
C ASP A 112 16.40 3.64 -3.06
N ALA A 113 15.10 3.90 -3.23
CA ALA A 113 14.50 5.16 -2.82
C ALA A 113 14.50 5.34 -1.31
N THR A 114 14.71 6.58 -0.84
CA THR A 114 14.70 6.97 0.58
C THR A 114 13.29 7.06 1.18
N ILE A 115 12.35 6.24 0.70
CA ILE A 115 10.98 6.21 1.22
C ILE A 115 10.98 5.46 2.56
N PRO A 116 10.60 6.12 3.66
CA PRO A 116 10.62 5.50 4.98
C PRO A 116 9.61 4.36 5.02
N THR A 117 10.05 3.20 5.51
CA THR A 117 9.21 2.00 5.61
C THR A 117 9.04 1.60 7.06
N PHE A 118 7.80 1.34 7.46
CA PHE A 118 7.44 1.00 8.83
C PHE A 118 6.70 -0.34 8.86
N VAL A 119 7.13 -1.23 9.74
CA VAL A 119 6.32 -2.36 10.17
C VAL A 119 5.31 -1.84 11.19
N ILE A 120 4.03 -1.92 10.89
CA ILE A 120 2.96 -1.46 11.78
C ILE A 120 2.14 -2.66 12.26
N PRO A 121 2.06 -2.89 13.59
CA PRO A 121 1.23 -3.94 14.13
C PRO A 121 -0.25 -3.60 14.02
N ILE A 122 -1.03 -4.60 13.66
CA ILE A 122 -2.47 -4.55 13.55
C ILE A 122 -3.08 -5.84 14.09
N LYS A 123 -4.22 -5.72 14.78
CA LYS A 123 -4.96 -6.89 15.26
C LYS A 123 -5.60 -7.65 14.09
N PRO A 124 -5.74 -8.99 14.16
CA PRO A 124 -6.34 -9.80 13.10
C PRO A 124 -7.70 -9.28 12.63
N TRP A 125 -8.58 -8.95 13.57
CA TRP A 125 -9.92 -8.45 13.25
C TRP A 125 -9.89 -7.12 12.47
N TRP A 126 -8.93 -6.24 12.75
CA TRP A 126 -8.78 -5.00 11.99
C TRP A 126 -8.19 -5.26 10.61
N ALA A 127 -7.19 -6.14 10.50
CA ALA A 127 -6.58 -6.53 9.23
C ALA A 127 -7.61 -7.16 8.28
N GLN A 128 -8.42 -8.08 8.79
CA GLN A 128 -9.53 -8.72 8.09
C GLN A 128 -10.48 -7.70 7.44
N ASN A 129 -10.90 -6.70 8.22
CA ASN A 129 -11.89 -5.73 7.77
C ASN A 129 -11.27 -4.60 6.91
N LEU A 130 -9.96 -4.39 6.97
CA LEU A 130 -9.28 -3.35 6.19
C LEU A 130 -8.78 -3.89 4.85
N PHE A 131 -8.16 -5.06 4.79
CA PHE A 131 -7.49 -5.50 3.55
C PHE A 131 -7.36 -7.01 3.35
N ASP A 132 -7.44 -7.84 4.39
CA ASP A 132 -7.08 -9.25 4.30
C ASP A 132 -8.29 -10.17 4.11
N LYS A 133 -8.58 -10.50 2.85
CA LYS A 133 -9.73 -11.34 2.48
C LYS A 133 -9.58 -12.79 2.95
N GLU A 134 -8.36 -13.34 2.96
CA GLU A 134 -8.13 -14.71 3.45
C GLU A 134 -8.45 -14.83 4.95
N LEU A 135 -8.05 -13.83 5.75
CA LEU A 135 -8.48 -13.72 7.14
C LEU A 135 -10.01 -13.66 7.25
N ALA A 136 -10.69 -13.09 6.26
CA ALA A 136 -12.11 -12.87 6.30
C ALA A 136 -12.95 -14.08 5.90
N GLU A 137 -12.50 -14.81 4.89
CA GLU A 137 -13.08 -16.08 4.43
C GLU A 137 -12.95 -17.19 5.48
N ALA A 138 -11.93 -17.13 6.34
CA ALA A 138 -11.74 -18.08 7.45
C ALA A 138 -12.70 -17.85 8.65
N THR A 139 -13.48 -16.76 8.66
CA THR A 139 -14.48 -16.50 9.72
C THR A 139 -15.89 -16.79 9.24
N LEU A 140 -16.75 -17.32 10.13
CA LEU A 140 -18.16 -17.68 9.85
C LEU A 140 -19.00 -16.56 9.23
N PHE A 141 -18.55 -15.30 9.31
CA PHE A 141 -19.30 -14.13 8.85
C PHE A 141 -18.87 -13.57 7.49
N GLY A 142 -17.86 -14.18 6.84
CA GLY A 142 -17.38 -13.77 5.51
C GLY A 142 -16.82 -12.34 5.45
N ALA A 143 -16.08 -12.03 4.39
CA ALA A 143 -15.65 -10.66 4.14
C ALA A 143 -16.85 -9.78 3.77
N LYS A 144 -16.96 -8.57 4.32
CA LYS A 144 -17.69 -7.51 3.62
C LYS A 144 -16.85 -7.15 2.40
N GLU A 145 -17.16 -7.77 1.26
CA GLU A 145 -16.44 -7.57 0.00
C GLU A 145 -16.18 -6.08 -0.25
N GLU A 146 -17.17 -5.21 -0.03
CA GLU A 146 -17.08 -3.76 -0.23
C GLU A 146 -15.91 -3.03 0.47
N LEU A 147 -15.36 -3.58 1.56
CA LEU A 147 -14.28 -2.95 2.34
C LEU A 147 -12.89 -3.40 1.92
N ALA A 148 -12.72 -4.70 1.63
CA ALA A 148 -11.49 -5.25 1.05
C ALA A 148 -11.20 -4.75 -0.39
N LEU A 149 -12.10 -3.91 -0.89
CA LEU A 149 -12.16 -3.35 -2.23
C LEU A 149 -11.89 -1.83 -2.23
N ARG A 150 -11.70 -1.21 -1.06
CA ARG A 150 -11.42 0.23 -0.92
C ARG A 150 -9.93 0.53 -1.12
N ARG A 151 -9.65 1.40 -2.09
CA ARG A 151 -8.29 1.85 -2.40
C ARG A 151 -7.67 2.68 -1.27
N GLU A 152 -8.46 3.50 -0.57
CA GLU A 152 -8.01 4.38 0.50
C GLU A 152 -8.72 4.03 1.81
N LEU A 153 -7.96 3.95 2.90
CA LEU A 153 -8.40 3.54 4.22
C LEU A 153 -7.73 4.39 5.32
N VAL A 154 -8.24 4.27 6.56
CA VAL A 154 -7.66 4.92 7.73
C VAL A 154 -7.47 3.93 8.88
N TYR A 155 -6.30 3.98 9.51
CA TYR A 155 -5.98 3.24 10.72
C TYR A 155 -5.74 4.21 11.89
N TYR A 156 -6.38 3.95 13.03
CA TYR A 156 -6.23 4.77 14.22
C TYR A 156 -5.38 4.05 15.26
N ARG A 157 -4.44 4.79 15.86
CA ARG A 157 -3.56 4.26 16.91
C ARG A 157 -3.28 5.31 17.98
N SER A 158 -2.73 4.86 19.11
CA SER A 158 -2.20 5.79 20.12
C SER A 158 -1.14 6.69 19.50
N ARG A 159 -1.07 7.96 19.93
CA ARG A 159 -0.04 8.91 19.45
C ARG A 159 1.38 8.39 19.70
N LYS A 160 1.61 7.80 20.89
CA LYS A 160 2.92 7.30 21.33
C LYS A 160 2.90 5.81 21.68
N PRO A 161 4.05 5.11 21.50
CA PRO A 161 5.27 5.60 20.83
C PRO A 161 5.07 5.65 19.30
N SER A 162 5.52 6.70 18.60
CA SER A 162 5.24 6.86 17.16
C SER A 162 6.16 6.09 16.23
N GLY A 163 7.32 5.61 16.70
CA GLY A 163 8.31 4.92 15.87
C GLY A 163 8.92 5.80 14.76
N GLY A 164 8.77 7.12 14.85
CA GLY A 164 9.18 8.06 13.80
C GLY A 164 8.29 8.01 12.54
N LEU A 165 7.05 7.50 12.66
CA LEU A 165 6.09 7.46 11.56
C LEU A 165 5.97 8.82 10.87
N GLU A 166 6.10 8.82 9.55
CA GLU A 166 6.04 9.99 8.70
C GLU A 166 5.35 9.68 7.36
N ALA A 167 4.87 10.72 6.69
CA ALA A 167 4.24 10.63 5.38
C ALA A 167 4.97 11.55 4.37
N PRO A 168 5.17 11.12 3.11
CA PRO A 168 4.80 9.81 2.57
C PRO A 168 5.74 8.70 3.05
N GLY A 169 5.27 7.45 3.01
CA GLY A 169 6.03 6.29 3.47
C GLY A 169 5.39 4.96 3.03
N ARG A 170 6.00 3.84 3.43
CA ARG A 170 5.47 2.48 3.21
C ARG A 170 5.10 1.84 4.54
N ILE A 171 4.05 1.03 4.52
CA ILE A 171 3.61 0.20 5.64
C ILE A 171 3.81 -1.25 5.25
N LEU A 172 4.46 -2.02 6.13
CA LEU A 172 4.33 -3.47 6.16
C LEU A 172 3.41 -3.82 7.34
N TRP A 173 2.26 -4.42 7.04
CA TRP A 173 1.26 -4.74 8.05
C TRP A 173 1.60 -6.06 8.74
N TYR A 174 2.02 -5.96 10.01
CA TYR A 174 2.27 -7.11 10.87
C TYR A 174 1.00 -7.49 11.62
N VAL A 175 0.41 -8.63 11.27
CA VAL A 175 -0.80 -9.13 11.93
C VAL A 175 -0.40 -9.86 13.20
N SER A 176 -0.71 -9.29 14.36
CA SER A 176 -0.32 -9.86 15.66
C SER A 176 -1.16 -11.09 16.04
N LYS A 177 -0.64 -12.00 16.85
CA LYS A 177 -1.45 -13.02 17.53
C LYS A 177 -2.42 -12.37 18.53
N ASP A 178 -3.67 -12.80 18.56
CA ASP A 178 -4.65 -12.48 19.63
C ASP A 178 -5.13 -13.80 20.28
N ASN A 179 -5.63 -13.76 21.51
CA ASN A 179 -6.00 -14.99 22.24
C ASN A 179 -7.08 -15.82 21.53
N ASP A 180 -7.96 -15.16 20.75
CA ASP A 180 -9.00 -15.80 19.95
C ASP A 180 -8.48 -16.49 18.66
N SER A 181 -7.19 -16.33 18.33
CA SER A 181 -6.58 -16.90 17.11
C SER A 181 -6.01 -18.31 17.29
N GLU A 182 -6.13 -18.93 18.47
CA GLU A 182 -5.59 -20.28 18.70
C GLU A 182 -6.32 -21.39 17.93
N ASN A 183 -7.53 -21.11 17.42
CA ASN A 183 -8.32 -22.03 16.60
C ASN A 183 -8.48 -21.57 15.14
N SER A 184 -7.71 -20.56 14.69
CA SER A 184 -7.83 -20.06 13.32
C SER A 184 -6.87 -20.75 12.34
N SER A 185 -7.34 -21.07 11.14
CA SER A 185 -6.57 -21.69 10.06
C SER A 185 -5.57 -20.76 9.35
N TYR A 186 -5.42 -19.50 9.80
CA TYR A 186 -4.60 -18.48 9.14
C TYR A 186 -3.30 -18.16 9.90
N ILE A 187 -2.26 -17.77 9.16
CA ILE A 187 -0.95 -17.42 9.73
C ILE A 187 -1.01 -16.02 10.36
N VAL A 188 -0.97 -15.98 11.70
CA VAL A 188 -0.75 -14.78 12.52
C VAL A 188 0.72 -14.65 12.93
N SER A 189 1.08 -13.52 13.54
CA SER A 189 2.48 -13.17 13.86
C SER A 189 3.35 -13.05 12.61
N ALA A 190 2.76 -12.50 11.54
CA ALA A 190 3.39 -12.39 10.24
C ALA A 190 3.10 -11.03 9.57
N ILE A 191 4.01 -10.58 8.71
CA ILE A 191 3.71 -9.52 7.75
C ILE A 191 2.90 -10.12 6.60
N ARG A 192 1.72 -9.54 6.33
CA ARG A 192 0.76 -10.06 5.35
C ARG A 192 0.43 -9.11 4.21
N ALA A 193 0.80 -7.84 4.34
CA ALA A 193 0.48 -6.85 3.33
C ALA A 193 1.46 -5.67 3.32
N CYS A 194 1.54 -4.99 2.18
CA CYS A 194 2.23 -3.71 2.01
C CYS A 194 1.20 -2.61 1.68
N SER A 195 1.41 -1.37 2.11
CA SER A 195 0.58 -0.22 1.72
C SER A 195 1.40 1.07 1.66
N ARG A 196 0.87 2.11 1.05
CA ARG A 196 1.44 3.46 1.09
C ARG A 196 0.83 4.28 2.22
N ILE A 197 1.66 5.03 2.96
CA ILE A 197 1.22 6.10 3.86
C ILE A 197 0.97 7.35 3.01
N ASP A 198 -0.29 7.79 2.93
CA ASP A 198 -0.66 9.02 2.23
C ASP A 198 -0.61 10.23 3.15
N GLU A 199 -1.09 10.08 4.39
CA GLU A 199 -1.17 11.17 5.36
C GLU A 199 -1.12 10.64 6.80
N ILE A 200 -0.50 11.42 7.70
CA ILE A 200 -0.56 11.20 9.15
C ILE A 200 -1.10 12.46 9.81
N VAL A 201 -2.12 12.30 10.66
CA VAL A 201 -2.74 13.41 11.40
C VAL A 201 -2.82 13.04 12.88
N ILE A 202 -2.39 13.95 13.74
CA ILE A 202 -2.58 13.88 15.20
C ILE A 202 -3.70 14.85 15.57
N GLY A 203 -4.64 14.40 16.40
CA GLY A 203 -5.75 15.25 16.84
C GLY A 203 -6.71 14.53 17.77
N LYS A 204 -7.81 15.20 18.12
CA LYS A 204 -8.82 14.66 19.02
C LYS A 204 -9.74 13.65 18.31
N PRO A 205 -10.34 12.68 19.02
CA PRO A 205 -11.19 11.65 18.43
C PRO A 205 -12.32 12.19 17.55
N LYS A 206 -13.03 13.23 18.01
CA LYS A 206 -14.16 13.83 17.28
C LYS A 206 -13.72 14.43 15.95
N GLU A 207 -12.61 15.14 15.95
CA GLU A 207 -12.06 15.82 14.77
C GLU A 207 -11.58 14.81 13.73
N LEU A 208 -10.78 13.85 14.17
CA LEU A 208 -10.24 12.81 13.29
C LEU A 208 -11.36 11.93 12.71
N TYR A 209 -12.34 11.54 13.53
CA TYR A 209 -13.49 10.78 13.05
C TYR A 209 -14.28 11.57 12.01
N LYS A 210 -14.62 12.84 12.29
CA LYS A 210 -15.34 13.69 11.32
C LYS A 210 -14.61 13.77 9.98
N ARG A 211 -13.28 13.88 10.02
CA ARG A 211 -12.43 13.97 8.83
C ARG A 211 -12.41 12.67 8.02
N PHE A 212 -12.23 11.51 8.66
CA PHE A 212 -11.92 10.24 8.00
C PHE A 212 -13.04 9.18 8.04
N ARG A 213 -14.21 9.47 8.63
CA ARG A 213 -15.35 8.52 8.75
C ARG A 213 -15.79 7.84 7.44
N ARG A 214 -15.49 8.46 6.30
CA ARG A 214 -15.84 7.97 4.96
C ARG A 214 -14.81 7.00 4.38
N LEU A 215 -13.59 6.94 4.95
CA LEU A 215 -12.49 6.12 4.45
C LEU A 215 -12.34 4.79 5.19
N GLY A 216 -12.81 4.67 6.43
CA GLY A 216 -12.54 3.48 7.26
C GLY A 216 -13.79 2.72 7.69
N ILE A 217 -13.53 1.58 8.32
CA ILE A 217 -14.49 0.72 9.02
C ILE A 217 -14.76 1.14 10.47
N TYR A 218 -13.98 2.09 10.97
CA TYR A 218 -14.05 2.54 12.35
C TYR A 218 -15.35 3.31 12.57
N GLU A 219 -16.11 2.92 13.57
CA GLU A 219 -17.15 3.76 14.15
C GLU A 219 -16.52 4.73 15.15
N PHE A 220 -17.24 5.80 15.52
CA PHE A 220 -16.77 6.77 16.50
C PHE A 220 -16.36 6.10 17.82
N LYS A 221 -17.11 5.08 18.27
CA LYS A 221 -16.79 4.30 19.48
C LYS A 221 -15.41 3.66 19.42
N ASN A 222 -14.99 3.16 18.25
CA ASN A 222 -13.67 2.55 18.08
C ASN A 222 -12.56 3.61 18.14
N VAL A 223 -12.77 4.76 17.51
CA VAL A 223 -11.83 5.89 17.55
C VAL A 223 -11.67 6.41 18.99
N LEU A 224 -12.76 6.53 19.73
CA LEU A 224 -12.76 6.94 21.13
C LEU A 224 -12.08 5.91 22.04
N GLN A 225 -12.26 4.62 21.77
CA GLN A 225 -11.57 3.54 22.49
C GLN A 225 -10.05 3.63 22.30
N THR A 226 -9.56 3.95 21.09
CA THR A 226 -8.12 4.22 20.84
C THR A 226 -7.59 5.36 21.71
N ALA A 227 -8.46 6.34 22.03
CA ALA A 227 -8.18 7.44 22.94
C ALA A 227 -8.45 7.10 24.42
N LYS A 228 -8.58 5.81 24.78
CA LYS A 228 -8.91 5.35 26.14
C LYS A 228 -10.17 6.02 26.72
N ASN A 229 -11.17 6.25 25.87
CA ASN A 229 -12.44 6.90 26.21
C ASN A 229 -12.32 8.37 26.66
N ASP A 230 -11.20 9.02 26.34
CA ASP A 230 -10.97 10.44 26.60
C ASP A 230 -11.11 11.24 25.29
N LEU A 231 -12.02 12.21 25.27
CA LEU A 231 -12.29 13.07 24.11
C LEU A 231 -11.20 14.09 23.84
N GLU A 232 -10.36 14.38 24.82
CA GLU A 232 -9.29 15.36 24.73
C GLU A 232 -7.93 14.70 24.47
N ARG A 233 -7.84 13.38 24.70
CA ARG A 233 -6.62 12.62 24.42
C ARG A 233 -6.36 12.52 22.93
N GLU A 234 -5.27 13.17 22.50
CA GLU A 234 -4.81 13.06 21.12
C GLU A 234 -4.41 11.63 20.73
N ILE A 235 -4.87 11.23 19.56
CA ILE A 235 -4.51 9.99 18.89
C ILE A 235 -3.98 10.29 17.50
N MET A 236 -3.53 9.26 16.80
CA MET A 236 -2.99 9.37 15.46
C MET A 236 -3.90 8.62 14.48
N ALA A 237 -4.24 9.28 13.37
CA ALA A 237 -4.87 8.68 12.20
C ALA A 237 -3.83 8.56 11.08
N ILE A 238 -3.71 7.38 10.50
CA ILE A 238 -2.86 7.07 9.35
C ILE A 238 -3.77 6.81 8.17
N LYS A 239 -3.81 7.74 7.20
CA LYS A 239 -4.45 7.50 5.91
C LYS A 239 -3.47 6.69 5.06
N PHE A 240 -3.92 5.56 4.55
CA PHE A 240 -3.13 4.69 3.70
C PHE A 240 -3.92 4.24 2.49
N SER A 241 -3.21 3.81 1.46
CA SER A 241 -3.83 3.32 0.24
C SER A 241 -2.98 2.26 -0.44
N ASP A 242 -3.50 1.74 -1.55
CA ASP A 242 -2.75 0.88 -2.47
C ASP A 242 -2.23 -0.37 -1.75
N THR A 243 -3.11 -1.01 -0.98
CA THR A 243 -2.77 -2.19 -0.20
C THR A 243 -2.60 -3.40 -1.08
N GLU A 244 -1.43 -4.02 -0.98
CA GLU A 244 -1.04 -5.24 -1.67
C GLU A 244 -0.95 -6.37 -0.65
N LEU A 245 -1.77 -7.40 -0.85
CA LEU A 245 -1.67 -8.64 -0.07
C LEU A 245 -0.47 -9.44 -0.55
N PHE A 246 0.28 -9.98 0.40
CA PHE A 246 1.37 -10.90 0.12
C PHE A 246 0.82 -12.29 -0.13
N SER A 247 1.28 -12.93 -1.21
CA SER A 247 1.02 -14.34 -1.51
C SER A 247 1.71 -15.27 -0.51
N LYS A 248 2.80 -14.79 0.12
CA LYS A 248 3.52 -15.52 1.16
C LYS A 248 3.63 -14.64 2.42
N PRO A 249 2.84 -14.89 3.47
CA PRO A 249 3.04 -14.26 4.77
C PRO A 249 4.48 -14.49 5.27
N ILE A 250 5.14 -13.44 5.79
CA ILE A 250 6.48 -13.55 6.37
C ILE A 250 6.37 -13.59 7.89
N GLU A 251 6.76 -14.70 8.52
CA GLU A 251 6.64 -14.89 9.97
C GLU A 251 7.67 -14.08 10.78
N LEU A 252 7.36 -13.81 12.06
CA LEU A 252 8.20 -13.03 12.95
C LEU A 252 9.67 -13.47 12.97
N ILE A 253 9.93 -14.78 12.97
CA ILE A 253 11.30 -15.31 13.04
C ILE A 253 12.11 -14.95 11.78
N GLU A 254 11.50 -15.03 10.60
CA GLU A 254 12.12 -14.68 9.32
C GLU A 254 12.34 -13.16 9.25
N ILE A 255 11.38 -12.38 9.73
CA ILE A 255 11.54 -10.92 9.81
C ILE A 255 12.70 -10.54 10.73
N GLN A 256 12.81 -11.15 11.91
CA GLN A 256 13.89 -10.91 12.86
C GLN A 256 15.27 -11.22 12.27
N GLN A 257 15.37 -12.25 11.43
CA GLN A 257 16.59 -12.56 10.69
C GLN A 257 16.91 -11.47 9.66
N ILE A 258 15.91 -11.00 8.89
CA ILE A 258 16.10 -9.97 7.86
C ILE A 258 16.47 -8.61 8.46
N VAL A 259 15.87 -8.22 9.59
CA VAL A 259 16.20 -6.96 10.27
C VAL A 259 17.37 -7.09 11.24
N GLU A 260 17.96 -8.28 11.36
CA GLU A 260 19.09 -8.61 12.25
C GLU A 260 18.86 -8.19 13.71
N GLN A 261 17.60 -8.24 14.16
CA GLN A 261 17.22 -7.78 15.50
C GLN A 261 16.04 -8.55 16.05
N LYS A 262 16.10 -8.87 17.35
CA LYS A 262 14.97 -9.42 18.10
C LYS A 262 13.93 -8.33 18.37
N VAL A 263 12.99 -8.18 17.45
CA VAL A 263 11.86 -7.24 17.53
C VAL A 263 10.57 -7.97 17.86
N SER A 264 9.68 -7.34 18.63
CA SER A 264 8.36 -7.87 19.00
C SER A 264 7.18 -7.12 18.34
N PHE A 265 7.48 -6.10 17.53
CA PHE A 265 6.51 -5.23 16.84
C PHE A 265 5.30 -4.81 17.70
N GLN A 266 5.50 -4.43 18.95
CA GLN A 266 4.41 -3.87 19.78
C GLN A 266 4.02 -2.43 19.35
N TRP A 267 4.88 -1.79 18.57
CA TRP A 267 4.72 -0.43 18.08
C TRP A 267 5.23 -0.33 16.63
N PRO A 268 4.94 0.76 15.91
CA PRO A 268 5.55 1.03 14.61
C PRO A 268 7.07 0.95 14.69
N TYR A 269 7.67 0.22 13.76
CA TYR A 269 9.10 -0.03 13.71
C TYR A 269 9.65 0.32 12.33
N ARG A 270 10.60 1.27 12.26
CA ARG A 270 11.23 1.68 11.00
C ARG A 270 12.25 0.63 10.57
N ILE A 271 12.22 0.24 9.30
CA ILE A 271 13.20 -0.68 8.70
C ILE A 271 14.01 0.01 7.60
N THR A 272 15.14 -0.59 7.25
CA THR A 272 16.01 -0.10 6.17
C THR A 272 15.38 -0.40 4.79
N PRO A 273 15.75 0.35 3.74
CA PRO A 273 15.33 0.03 2.37
C PRO A 273 15.72 -1.39 1.94
N ASN A 274 16.89 -1.88 2.38
CA ASN A 274 17.33 -3.25 2.11
C ASN A 274 16.40 -4.29 2.75
N ALA A 275 16.10 -4.14 4.06
CA ALA A 275 15.18 -5.03 4.74
C ALA A 275 13.78 -5.01 4.10
N PHE A 276 13.30 -3.83 3.70
CA PHE A 276 12.04 -3.70 2.96
C PHE A 276 12.07 -4.48 1.64
N SER A 277 13.12 -4.29 0.83
CA SER A 277 13.28 -4.97 -0.47
C SER A 277 13.20 -6.49 -0.31
N ILE A 278 13.92 -7.04 0.68
CA ILE A 278 13.93 -8.48 0.96
C ILE A 278 12.52 -8.95 1.37
N ILE A 279 11.89 -8.30 2.36
CA ILE A 279 10.55 -8.69 2.84
C ILE A 279 9.51 -8.60 1.71
N TYR A 280 9.52 -7.51 0.93
CA TYR A 280 8.58 -7.32 -0.16
C TYR A 280 8.74 -8.40 -1.22
N ASN A 281 9.97 -8.69 -1.65
CA ASN A 281 10.24 -9.72 -2.66
C ASN A 281 9.81 -11.11 -2.19
N ILE A 282 10.08 -11.48 -0.93
CA ILE A 282 9.59 -12.74 -0.35
C ILE A 282 8.05 -12.76 -0.36
N GLY A 283 7.42 -11.69 0.11
CA GLY A 283 5.97 -11.60 0.25
C GLY A 283 5.21 -11.64 -1.07
N THR A 284 5.77 -11.10 -2.15
CA THR A 284 5.15 -11.05 -3.48
C THR A 284 5.57 -12.18 -4.42
N SER A 285 6.50 -13.05 -4.01
CA SER A 285 6.89 -14.20 -4.83
C SER A 285 5.72 -15.19 -4.91
N ASN A 286 5.28 -15.52 -6.13
CA ASN A 286 4.27 -16.56 -6.35
C ASN A 286 4.89 -17.94 -6.05
N LEU A 287 4.10 -18.86 -5.50
CA LEU A 287 4.46 -20.28 -5.28
C LEU A 287 4.56 -21.08 -6.60
N THR A 288 5.21 -20.53 -7.62
CA THR A 288 5.50 -21.21 -8.87
C THR A 288 7.00 -21.40 -9.01
N GLU A 289 7.55 -22.27 -8.17
CA GLU A 289 8.83 -22.97 -8.36
C GLU A 289 8.85 -24.17 -7.40
N LYS A 290 8.10 -25.22 -7.76
CA LYS A 290 8.37 -26.61 -7.42
C LYS A 290 8.05 -27.47 -8.62
#